data_AF-A0A2P2I9Z7-F1
#
_entry.id   AF-A0A2P2I9Z7-F1
#
_cell.length_a   1.000
_cell.length_b   1.000
_cell.length_c   1.000
_cell.angle_alpha   90.00
_cell.angle_beta   90.00
_cell.angle_gamma   90.00
#
_symmetry.space_group_name_H-M   'P 1'
#
loop_
_entity.id
_entity.type
_entity.pdbx_description
1 polymer ?
#
loop_
_entity_poly.entity_id
_entity_poly.type
_entity_poly.pdbx_seq_one_letter_code
_entity_poly.pdbx_strand_id
1 'polypeptide(L)'
;FIYYNAPDGIVERPFCEATYSSDPSEVAHSVIPSAREFKGVQWGRDHPLLMASTPRHTEVLTHPLTKSWLLQKEYAVRILYLYMLFDFLTAVAATFMLSYTWTSQLLSDTFKGATMEEVRYVYTNMESADAPGAANCSSYIETEPNIFSDREVQDYVFPGSAVWQRSLCVILRLEDPELRVWAWNSRVLVTVCWVTHLILACILIKLDKWNKLSEVRSWASYVLQMFLRNITMFLRFFCLFFVLLPFPYFWHDIMLSLKTDTFWQFGVVAVLASWLSLVATLNKIPNLRVFMPITLSFALNYLKLLMHIAFIILAFAVSFHFLLGYNKAFSNLWYSLIKTLVWMLGDLGYDDMFLQEDSPPPFPVQSNIIFVVFVTIIGGLAFNIILKNPNDQLEDIRALAEFYQAEGALKVILLIDDCVPSFRRKYARQENEIMKKVFRLVPGGVRYSSLSNQPRSSSEEDNNTIEALKLKEQNEQLIEKIDNLQQDLQDLSRKVITFINAHPETNTNI
;
A
#
# COMPACT_ATOMS: atom_id res chain seq x y z
N PHE A 1 26.54 -13.79 12.00
CA PHE A 1 27.16 -12.45 12.02
C PHE A 1 26.20 -11.49 12.71
N ILE A 2 26.55 -10.97 13.89
CA ILE A 2 25.70 -10.01 14.60
C ILE A 2 26.39 -8.65 14.51
N TYR A 3 25.75 -7.70 13.83
CA TYR A 3 26.29 -6.35 13.62
C TYR A 3 25.76 -5.41 14.71
N TYR A 4 26.60 -4.49 15.19
CA TYR A 4 26.21 -3.46 16.16
C TYR A 4 26.80 -2.11 15.77
N ASN A 5 26.02 -1.04 15.95
CA ASN A 5 26.47 0.34 15.84
C ASN A 5 26.55 0.94 17.25
N ALA A 6 27.78 1.21 17.72
CA ALA A 6 28.09 1.85 18.99
C ALA A 6 28.49 3.31 18.72
N PRO A 7 27.65 4.31 19.05
CA PRO A 7 27.96 5.69 18.70
C PRO A 7 28.91 6.41 19.66
N ASP A 8 29.23 5.89 20.85
CA ASP A 8 29.97 6.69 21.85
C ASP A 8 30.85 5.84 22.77
N GLY A 9 31.87 5.16 22.22
CA GLY A 9 33.05 4.67 22.96
C GLY A 9 32.84 3.69 24.13
N ILE A 10 31.61 3.35 24.50
CA ILE A 10 31.26 2.52 25.64
C ILE A 10 30.40 1.38 25.12
N VAL A 11 31.08 0.31 24.70
CA VAL A 11 30.45 -0.96 24.33
C VAL A 11 30.16 -1.74 25.62
N GLU A 12 29.12 -1.35 26.35
CA GLU A 12 28.57 -2.22 27.40
C GLU A 12 27.69 -3.29 26.75
N ARG A 13 28.31 -4.36 26.19
CA ARG A 13 27.66 -5.64 25.81
C ARG A 13 28.57 -6.70 25.16
N PRO A 14 28.04 -7.92 24.91
CA PRO A 14 28.31 -9.22 25.59
C PRO A 14 29.63 -9.90 25.22
N PHE A 15 30.55 -9.17 24.60
CA PHE A 15 31.61 -9.67 23.75
C PHE A 15 32.98 -9.21 24.25
N CYS A 16 33.06 -9.03 25.55
CA CYS A 16 34.29 -8.69 26.24
C CYS A 16 34.74 -9.94 26.98
N GLU A 17 35.95 -10.41 26.66
CA GLU A 17 36.70 -11.13 27.67
C GLU A 17 36.93 -10.14 28.82
N ALA A 18 36.42 -10.48 30.00
CA ALA A 18 36.80 -9.77 31.21
C ALA A 18 38.30 -10.05 31.41
N THR A 19 39.17 -9.14 31.00
CA THR A 19 40.51 -9.07 31.57
C THR A 19 40.33 -8.68 33.02
N TYR A 20 40.45 -9.65 33.93
CA TYR A 20 40.47 -9.40 35.36
C TYR A 20 41.71 -8.56 35.69
N SER A 21 41.51 -7.24 35.77
CA SER A 21 42.37 -6.34 36.54
C SER A 21 42.01 -6.52 38.02
N SER A 22 43.01 -6.42 38.89
CA SER A 22 42.87 -6.51 40.34
C SER A 22 42.14 -5.31 40.98
N ASP A 23 41.70 -4.34 40.17
CA ASP A 23 41.00 -3.14 40.62
C ASP A 23 39.53 -3.15 40.14
N PRO A 24 38.52 -3.16 41.05
CA PRO A 24 37.09 -3.18 40.70
C PRO A 24 36.60 -1.96 39.92
N SER A 25 37.42 -0.91 39.81
CA SER A 25 37.08 0.35 39.14
C SER A 25 37.51 0.42 37.66
N GLU A 26 38.30 -0.56 37.17
CA GLU A 26 38.82 -0.62 35.79
C GLU A 26 38.40 -1.91 35.06
N VAL A 27 37.11 -2.14 34.88
CA VAL A 27 36.65 -3.15 33.92
C VAL A 27 36.62 -2.52 32.53
N ALA A 28 37.77 -2.51 31.85
CA ALA A 28 37.84 -2.14 30.45
C ALA A 28 37.20 -3.25 29.59
N HIS A 29 36.00 -2.97 29.09
CA HIS A 29 35.28 -3.85 28.16
C HIS A 29 35.92 -3.79 26.76
N SER A 30 36.86 -4.72 26.47
CA SER A 30 37.47 -4.85 25.14
C SER A 30 36.55 -5.61 24.18
N VAL A 31 36.49 -5.21 22.91
CA VAL A 31 35.69 -5.90 21.88
C VAL A 31 36.36 -7.23 21.51
N ILE A 32 35.61 -8.31 21.21
CA ILE A 32 36.19 -9.61 20.78
C ILE A 32 37.24 -9.37 19.69
N PRO A 33 38.38 -10.08 19.71
CA PRO A 33 39.41 -9.97 18.67
C PRO A 33 38.93 -10.20 17.24
N SER A 34 37.78 -10.87 17.01
CA SER A 34 37.17 -11.07 15.69
C SER A 34 36.26 -9.92 15.22
N ALA A 35 35.99 -8.93 16.06
CA ALA A 35 35.15 -7.81 15.73
C ALA A 35 35.94 -6.74 14.96
N ARG A 36 35.43 -6.33 13.80
CA ARG A 36 35.97 -5.19 13.06
C ARG A 36 35.09 -3.97 13.30
N GLU A 37 35.70 -2.90 13.79
CA GLU A 37 35.06 -1.59 13.88
C GLU A 37 35.18 -0.89 12.52
N PHE A 38 34.04 -0.52 11.93
CA PHE A 38 34.01 0.25 10.69
C PHE A 38 33.68 1.71 11.02
N LYS A 39 34.67 2.59 10.92
CA LYS A 39 34.51 4.03 11.17
C LYS A 39 33.84 4.71 9.98
N GLY A 40 32.86 5.58 10.25
CA GLY A 40 32.13 6.35 9.22
C GLY A 40 31.01 5.59 8.50
N VAL A 41 30.63 4.41 8.98
CA VAL A 41 29.64 3.52 8.37
C VAL A 41 28.27 3.66 9.04
N GLN A 42 27.20 3.79 8.24
CA GLN A 42 25.83 3.93 8.72
C GLN A 42 25.09 2.60 8.76
N TRP A 43 24.24 2.41 9.78
CA TRP A 43 23.56 1.13 10.02
C TRP A 43 22.64 0.70 8.88
N GLY A 44 21.72 1.56 8.43
CA GLY A 44 20.80 1.21 7.35
C GLY A 44 21.47 1.21 5.97
N ARG A 45 22.26 2.24 5.65
CA ARG A 45 22.85 2.43 4.31
C ARG A 45 23.92 1.40 3.97
N ASP A 46 24.86 1.17 4.87
CA ASP A 46 26.02 0.31 4.61
C ASP A 46 25.79 -1.10 5.19
N HIS A 47 24.52 -1.46 5.45
CA HIS A 47 24.18 -2.75 6.01
C HIS A 47 24.65 -3.88 5.06
N PRO A 48 25.38 -4.90 5.53
CA PRO A 48 25.89 -5.97 4.67
C PRO A 48 24.79 -6.74 3.92
N LEU A 49 23.63 -6.96 4.55
CA LEU A 49 22.48 -7.55 3.88
C LEU A 49 21.90 -6.66 2.77
N LEU A 50 22.00 -5.34 2.89
CA LEU A 50 21.59 -4.41 1.84
C LEU A 50 22.61 -4.41 0.70
N MET A 51 23.90 -4.50 0.98
CA MET A 51 24.93 -4.69 -0.05
C MET A 51 24.80 -6.05 -0.77
N ALA A 52 24.38 -7.09 -0.04
CA ALA A 52 24.09 -8.40 -0.60
C ALA A 52 22.75 -8.47 -1.37
N SER A 53 21.94 -7.40 -1.37
CA SER A 53 20.63 -7.34 -2.07
C SER A 53 20.74 -7.18 -3.60
N THR A 54 21.84 -7.63 -4.21
CA THR A 54 21.95 -7.65 -5.66
C THR A 54 21.20 -8.85 -6.24
N PRO A 55 20.52 -8.72 -7.40
CA PRO A 55 19.71 -9.80 -7.99
C PRO A 55 20.48 -11.10 -8.31
N ARG A 56 21.83 -11.06 -8.27
CA ARG A 56 22.70 -12.21 -8.53
C ARG A 56 22.90 -13.14 -7.33
N HIS A 57 22.52 -12.70 -6.11
CA HIS A 57 22.71 -13.45 -4.87
C HIS A 57 21.38 -13.62 -4.12
N THR A 58 20.41 -14.25 -4.79
CA THR A 58 19.07 -14.47 -4.23
C THR A 58 19.09 -15.28 -2.92
N GLU A 59 20.02 -16.23 -2.82
CA GLU A 59 20.19 -17.16 -1.71
C GLU A 59 20.44 -16.49 -0.35
N VAL A 60 21.12 -15.33 -0.32
CA VAL A 60 21.54 -14.69 0.94
C VAL A 60 20.34 -14.11 1.70
N LEU A 61 19.41 -13.48 0.97
CA LEU A 61 18.22 -12.88 1.55
C LEU A 61 17.11 -13.91 1.81
N THR A 62 17.07 -14.99 1.04
CA THR A 62 16.12 -16.08 1.23
C THR A 62 16.55 -17.08 2.30
N HIS A 63 17.82 -17.04 2.72
CA HIS A 63 18.37 -17.93 3.75
C HIS A 63 17.56 -17.91 5.07
N PRO A 64 17.32 -19.08 5.71
CA PRO A 64 16.53 -19.16 6.95
C PRO A 64 17.03 -18.26 8.09
N LEU A 65 18.35 -18.07 8.23
CA LEU A 65 18.93 -17.18 9.25
C LEU A 65 18.56 -15.71 9.00
N THR A 66 18.54 -15.27 7.75
CA THR A 66 18.17 -13.89 7.38
C THR A 66 16.69 -13.66 7.62
N LYS A 67 15.83 -14.62 7.23
CA LYS A 67 14.40 -14.59 7.55
C LYS A 67 14.15 -14.57 9.06
N SER A 68 14.87 -15.40 9.81
CA SER A 68 14.75 -15.46 11.29
C SER A 68 15.15 -14.12 11.94
N TRP A 69 16.24 -13.50 11.49
CA TRP A 69 16.67 -12.19 11.97
C TRP A 69 15.66 -11.08 11.65
N LEU A 70 15.02 -11.13 10.47
CA LEU A 70 13.96 -10.18 10.10
C LEU A 70 12.71 -10.36 10.97
N LEU A 71 12.30 -11.61 11.24
CA LEU A 71 11.14 -11.94 12.06
C LEU A 71 11.35 -11.61 13.55
N GLN A 72 12.58 -11.70 14.05
CA GLN A 72 12.93 -11.42 15.45
C GLN A 72 12.76 -9.93 15.82
N LYS A 73 12.67 -9.02 14.84
CA LYS A 73 12.44 -7.59 15.06
C LYS A 73 10.96 -7.24 15.23
N GLU A 74 10.33 -7.85 16.23
CA GLU A 74 8.91 -7.65 16.53
C GLU A 74 8.53 -6.16 16.71
N TYR A 75 9.43 -5.33 17.26
CA TYR A 75 9.14 -3.91 17.44
C TYR A 75 8.90 -3.18 16.10
N ALA A 76 9.64 -3.54 15.05
CA ALA A 76 9.49 -2.92 13.74
C ALA A 76 8.14 -3.31 13.13
N VAL A 77 7.75 -4.57 13.29
CA VAL A 77 6.43 -5.09 12.89
C VAL A 77 5.31 -4.38 13.66
N ARG A 78 5.44 -4.20 14.98
CA ARG A 78 4.45 -3.45 15.80
C ARG A 78 4.31 -2.00 15.36
N ILE A 79 5.41 -1.32 15.04
CA ILE A 79 5.38 0.06 14.50
C ILE A 79 4.63 0.10 13.16
N LEU A 80 4.86 -0.87 12.28
CA LEU A 80 4.14 -0.96 11.01
C LEU A 80 2.64 -1.20 11.19
N TYR A 81 2.24 -2.05 12.15
CA TYR A 81 0.83 -2.24 12.48
C TYR A 81 0.17 -0.98 13.04
N LEU A 82 0.88 -0.21 13.86
CA LEU A 82 0.39 1.10 14.34
C LEU A 82 0.22 2.09 13.18
N TYR A 83 1.19 2.14 12.26
CA TYR A 83 1.10 2.97 11.06
C TYR A 83 -0.07 2.55 10.16
N MET A 84 -0.29 1.25 9.99
CA MET A 84 -1.43 0.69 9.25
C MET A 84 -2.78 1.05 9.90
N LEU A 85 -2.88 0.94 11.23
CA LEU A 85 -4.07 1.37 11.96
C LEU A 85 -4.37 2.84 11.69
N PHE A 86 -3.33 3.67 11.64
CA PHE A 86 -3.46 5.08 11.37
C PHE A 86 -3.90 5.40 9.93
N ASP A 87 -3.33 4.69 8.95
CA ASP A 87 -3.79 4.75 7.55
C ASP A 87 -5.26 4.32 7.41
N PHE A 88 -5.67 3.26 8.13
CA PHE A 88 -7.05 2.77 8.15
C PHE A 88 -8.01 3.80 8.77
N LEU A 89 -7.68 4.35 9.95
CA LEU A 89 -8.46 5.40 10.59
C LEU A 89 -8.60 6.62 9.67
N THR A 90 -7.55 7.00 8.95
CA THR A 90 -7.60 8.10 7.99
C THR A 90 -8.56 7.81 6.84
N ALA A 91 -8.52 6.60 6.27
CA ALA A 91 -9.39 6.20 5.17
C ALA A 91 -10.87 6.15 5.58
N VAL A 92 -11.15 5.60 6.77
CA VAL A 92 -12.50 5.57 7.35
C VAL A 92 -12.99 6.99 7.64
N ALA A 93 -12.19 7.81 8.32
CA ALA A 93 -12.56 9.17 8.66
C ALA A 93 -12.76 10.04 7.39
N ALA A 94 -11.95 9.87 6.35
CA ALA A 94 -12.13 10.55 5.07
C ALA A 94 -13.42 10.13 4.37
N THR A 95 -13.78 8.85 4.44
CA THR A 95 -15.04 8.33 3.91
C THR A 95 -16.23 8.96 4.63
N PHE A 96 -16.23 8.93 5.97
CA PHE A 96 -17.27 9.59 6.77
C PHE A 96 -17.35 11.09 6.49
N MET A 97 -16.21 11.77 6.42
CA MET A 97 -16.15 13.19 6.12
C MET A 97 -16.83 13.52 4.78
N LEU A 98 -16.57 12.71 3.75
CA LEU A 98 -17.16 12.88 2.44
C LEU A 98 -18.67 12.53 2.45
N SER A 99 -19.07 11.48 3.16
CA SER A 99 -20.49 11.10 3.30
C SER A 99 -21.37 12.18 3.93
N TYR A 100 -20.81 13.04 4.79
CA TYR A 100 -21.53 14.17 5.39
C TYR A 100 -21.36 15.50 4.63
N THR A 101 -20.66 15.51 3.50
CA THR A 101 -20.56 16.71 2.66
C THR A 101 -21.64 16.76 1.60
N TRP A 102 -22.19 17.95 1.38
CA TRP A 102 -23.26 18.20 0.43
C TRP A 102 -22.71 18.89 -0.83
N THR A 103 -23.10 18.38 -2.00
CA THR A 103 -22.79 18.97 -3.31
C THR A 103 -23.91 19.87 -3.79
N SER A 104 -23.61 20.76 -4.75
CA SER A 104 -24.60 21.63 -5.38
C SER A 104 -25.75 20.82 -6.01
N GLN A 105 -25.40 19.71 -6.67
CA GLN A 105 -26.32 18.85 -7.38
C GLN A 105 -27.19 18.02 -6.42
N LEU A 106 -26.59 17.41 -5.40
CA LEU A 106 -27.33 16.67 -4.37
C LEU A 106 -28.31 17.58 -3.61
N LEU A 107 -27.89 18.82 -3.36
CA LEU A 107 -28.73 19.83 -2.72
C LEU A 107 -29.92 20.20 -3.60
N SER A 108 -29.68 20.48 -4.89
CA SER A 108 -30.72 20.80 -5.86
C SER A 108 -31.73 19.67 -6.03
N ASP A 109 -31.26 18.41 -6.08
CA ASP A 109 -32.12 17.23 -6.23
C ASP A 109 -32.96 16.98 -4.98
N THR A 110 -32.36 17.14 -3.79
CA THR A 110 -33.04 16.90 -2.51
C THR A 110 -34.07 18.00 -2.20
N PHE A 111 -33.78 19.25 -2.57
CA PHE A 111 -34.60 20.43 -2.24
C PHE A 111 -35.13 21.15 -3.48
N LYS A 112 -35.55 20.40 -4.51
CA LYS A 112 -36.16 20.86 -5.78
C LYS A 112 -35.70 22.27 -6.21
N GLY A 113 -34.40 22.45 -6.44
CA GLY A 113 -33.83 23.67 -7.02
C GLY A 113 -33.28 24.72 -6.05
N ALA A 114 -33.01 24.39 -4.79
CA ALA A 114 -32.21 25.24 -3.90
C ALA A 114 -30.75 25.31 -4.36
N THR A 115 -30.19 26.52 -4.51
CA THR A 115 -28.78 26.70 -4.89
C THR A 115 -27.88 26.92 -3.67
N MET A 116 -26.61 26.54 -3.78
CA MET A 116 -25.62 26.74 -2.71
C MET A 116 -25.40 28.23 -2.41
N GLU A 117 -25.56 29.11 -3.40
CA GLU A 117 -25.41 30.57 -3.24
C GLU A 117 -26.58 31.19 -2.48
N GLU A 118 -27.82 30.77 -2.77
CA GLU A 118 -29.02 31.16 -2.03
C GLU A 118 -28.88 30.78 -0.54
N VAL A 119 -28.50 29.52 -0.26
CA VAL A 119 -28.32 29.01 1.10
C VAL A 119 -27.23 29.76 1.85
N ARG A 120 -26.11 30.05 1.18
CA ARG A 120 -25.01 30.81 1.78
C ARG A 120 -25.44 32.22 2.16
N TYR A 121 -26.14 32.92 1.26
CA TYR A 121 -26.62 34.28 1.50
C TYR A 121 -27.59 34.35 2.68
N VAL A 122 -28.52 33.39 2.79
CA VAL A 122 -29.43 33.31 3.93
C VAL A 122 -28.66 33.05 5.22
N TYR A 123 -27.72 32.10 5.24
CA TYR A 123 -26.94 31.78 6.43
C TYR A 123 -26.08 32.96 6.92
N THR A 124 -25.53 33.79 6.02
CA THR A 124 -24.73 34.96 6.40
C THR A 124 -25.55 36.12 6.96
N ASN A 125 -26.79 36.27 6.50
CA ASN A 125 -27.65 37.41 6.85
C ASN A 125 -28.69 37.05 7.93
N MET A 126 -28.70 35.80 8.39
CA MET A 126 -29.51 35.37 9.51
C MET A 126 -28.86 35.86 10.81
N GLU A 127 -29.40 36.91 11.44
CA GLU A 127 -29.04 37.23 12.81
C GLU A 127 -29.47 36.05 13.70
N SER A 128 -28.58 35.57 14.55
CA SER A 128 -28.77 34.37 15.39
C SER A 128 -29.98 34.41 16.36
N ALA A 129 -30.74 35.50 16.38
CA ALA A 129 -31.86 35.75 17.30
C ALA A 129 -33.25 35.84 16.63
N ASP A 130 -33.36 36.09 15.32
CA ASP A 130 -34.64 36.36 14.64
C ASP A 130 -34.93 35.34 13.52
N ALA A 131 -35.17 34.08 13.91
CA ALA A 131 -35.77 33.08 13.02
C ALA A 131 -37.28 32.96 13.30
N PRO A 132 -38.14 33.90 12.87
CA PRO A 132 -39.57 33.76 13.09
C PRO A 132 -40.09 32.62 12.20
N GLY A 133 -40.51 31.54 12.86
CA GLY A 133 -41.40 30.53 12.31
C GLY A 133 -40.87 29.76 11.10
N ALA A 134 -40.19 28.65 11.35
CA ALA A 134 -40.11 27.56 10.38
C ALA A 134 -41.52 26.99 10.17
N ALA A 135 -42.34 27.66 9.35
CA ALA A 135 -43.62 27.13 8.90
C ALA A 135 -43.33 25.92 8.02
N ASN A 136 -43.67 24.74 8.53
CA ASN A 136 -43.77 23.43 7.88
C ASN A 136 -42.96 23.30 6.57
N CYS A 137 -41.70 22.89 6.66
CA CYS A 137 -40.80 22.75 5.50
C CYS A 137 -41.38 21.91 4.34
N SER A 138 -42.38 21.07 4.61
CA SER A 138 -43.07 20.27 3.58
C SER A 138 -43.83 21.10 2.53
N SER A 139 -44.36 22.28 2.86
CA SER A 139 -45.16 23.08 1.90
C SER A 139 -44.31 23.85 0.87
N TYR A 140 -43.03 24.09 1.18
CA TYR A 140 -42.12 24.91 0.36
C TYR A 140 -41.14 24.07 -0.48
N ILE A 141 -41.10 22.76 -0.25
CA ILE A 141 -40.34 21.80 -1.07
C ILE A 141 -41.04 21.55 -2.44
N GLU A 142 -42.30 21.97 -2.60
CA GLU A 142 -43.11 21.71 -3.81
C GLU A 142 -43.29 22.90 -4.75
N THR A 143 -42.78 24.09 -4.43
CA THR A 143 -42.92 25.26 -5.33
C THR A 143 -41.90 25.23 -6.47
N GLU A 144 -42.36 25.63 -7.66
CA GLU A 144 -41.70 25.55 -8.98
C GLU A 144 -40.21 25.97 -9.03
N PRO A 145 -39.41 25.40 -9.97
CA PRO A 145 -38.02 25.79 -10.18
C PRO A 145 -37.91 27.27 -10.55
N ASN A 146 -36.96 27.97 -9.90
CA ASN A 146 -36.73 29.40 -10.11
C ASN A 146 -36.38 29.73 -11.57
N ILE A 147 -37.10 30.68 -12.18
CA ILE A 147 -36.87 31.21 -13.54
C ILE A 147 -35.80 32.34 -13.53
N PHE A 148 -35.14 32.59 -12.40
CA PHE A 148 -34.33 33.79 -12.17
C PHE A 148 -32.80 33.58 -12.29
N SER A 149 -32.33 32.80 -13.27
CA SER A 149 -30.89 32.51 -13.44
C SER A 149 -29.99 33.73 -13.67
N ASP A 150 -30.57 34.85 -14.11
CA ASP A 150 -29.83 36.02 -14.60
C ASP A 150 -29.80 37.21 -13.61
N ARG A 151 -30.34 37.05 -12.38
CA ARG A 151 -30.33 38.12 -11.36
C ARG A 151 -29.35 37.82 -10.22
N GLU A 152 -28.80 38.87 -9.62
CA GLU A 152 -27.96 38.72 -8.42
C GLU A 152 -28.80 38.20 -7.25
N VAL A 153 -28.23 37.31 -6.43
CA VAL A 153 -28.93 36.64 -5.29
C VAL A 153 -29.58 37.66 -4.33
N GLN A 154 -28.94 38.82 -4.15
CA GLN A 154 -29.40 39.87 -3.25
C GLN A 154 -30.72 40.52 -3.70
N ASP A 155 -31.06 40.43 -5.00
CA ASP A 155 -32.22 41.11 -5.57
C ASP A 155 -33.54 40.35 -5.34
N TYR A 156 -33.47 39.04 -5.06
CA TYR A 156 -34.66 38.18 -4.96
C TYR A 156 -34.71 37.32 -3.70
N VAL A 157 -33.61 37.21 -2.94
CA VAL A 157 -33.58 36.50 -1.67
C VAL A 157 -33.74 37.50 -0.52
N PHE A 158 -34.96 37.64 -0.01
CA PHE A 158 -35.27 38.50 1.15
C PHE A 158 -36.08 37.72 2.21
N PRO A 159 -36.03 38.14 3.49
CA PRO A 159 -36.79 37.49 4.56
C PRO A 159 -38.29 37.36 4.21
N GLY A 160 -38.80 36.12 4.23
CA GLY A 160 -40.19 35.81 3.89
C GLY A 160 -40.47 35.45 2.42
N SER A 161 -39.48 35.56 1.53
CA SER A 161 -39.60 34.99 0.17
C SER A 161 -39.62 33.46 0.19
N ALA A 162 -40.20 32.83 -0.85
CA ALA A 162 -40.22 31.37 -0.98
C ALA A 162 -38.80 30.77 -1.02
N VAL A 163 -37.87 31.48 -1.68
CA VAL A 163 -36.44 31.09 -1.75
C VAL A 163 -35.77 31.19 -0.38
N TRP A 164 -36.07 32.23 0.40
CA TRP A 164 -35.59 32.36 1.77
C TRP A 164 -36.07 31.21 2.67
N GLN A 165 -37.37 30.86 2.60
CA GLN A 165 -37.93 29.79 3.41
C GLN A 165 -37.39 28.41 3.02
N ARG A 166 -37.19 28.14 1.72
CA ARG A 166 -36.56 26.90 1.23
C ARG A 166 -35.11 26.79 1.72
N SER A 167 -34.33 27.86 1.59
CA SER A 167 -32.94 27.92 2.08
C SER A 167 -32.85 27.79 3.60
N LEU A 168 -33.81 28.36 4.35
CA LEU A 168 -33.90 28.19 5.79
C LEU A 168 -34.16 26.73 6.18
N CYS A 169 -35.04 26.03 5.46
CA CYS A 169 -35.28 24.60 5.67
C CYS A 169 -34.05 23.73 5.38
N VAL A 170 -33.27 24.08 4.34
CA VAL A 170 -31.97 23.46 4.08
C VAL A 170 -31.03 23.67 5.27
N ILE A 171 -30.89 24.91 5.75
CA ILE A 171 -30.00 25.25 6.87
C ILE A 171 -30.41 24.47 8.12
N LEU A 172 -31.69 24.45 8.47
CA LEU A 172 -32.19 23.70 9.64
C LEU A 172 -31.85 22.21 9.55
N ARG A 173 -31.96 21.61 8.36
CA ARG A 173 -31.59 20.21 8.13
C ARG A 173 -30.08 19.97 8.23
N LEU A 174 -29.26 20.91 7.77
CA LEU A 174 -27.79 20.86 7.87
C LEU A 174 -27.29 21.18 9.28
N GLU A 175 -28.10 21.89 10.07
CA GLU A 175 -27.86 22.27 11.47
C GLU A 175 -28.32 21.21 12.47
N ASP A 176 -28.91 20.11 12.00
CA ASP A 176 -29.23 18.94 12.83
C ASP A 176 -28.01 18.57 13.70
N PRO A 177 -28.15 18.57 15.04
CA PRO A 177 -27.01 18.53 15.96
C PRO A 177 -26.20 17.23 15.81
N GLU A 178 -26.87 16.12 15.53
CA GLU A 178 -26.19 14.84 15.28
C GLU A 178 -25.30 14.91 14.02
N LEU A 179 -25.86 15.36 12.89
CA LEU A 179 -25.15 15.43 11.61
C LEU A 179 -23.94 16.36 11.69
N ARG A 180 -24.11 17.52 12.34
CA ARG A 180 -23.05 18.51 12.54
C ARG A 180 -21.90 17.97 13.39
N VAL A 181 -22.20 17.26 14.48
CA VAL A 181 -21.16 16.67 15.35
C VAL A 181 -20.35 15.63 14.60
N TRP A 182 -20.99 14.74 13.82
CA TRP A 182 -20.28 13.74 13.01
C TRP A 182 -19.43 14.38 11.91
N ALA A 183 -19.97 15.37 11.20
CA ALA A 183 -19.24 16.10 10.17
C ALA A 183 -18.01 16.84 10.73
N TRP A 184 -18.16 17.51 11.87
CA TRP A 184 -17.06 18.23 12.52
C TRP A 184 -15.99 17.28 13.07
N ASN A 185 -16.39 16.24 13.80
CA ASN A 185 -15.46 15.29 14.40
C ASN A 185 -14.68 14.50 13.34
N SER A 186 -15.34 14.07 12.26
CA SER A 186 -14.65 13.40 11.14
C SER A 186 -13.63 14.32 10.48
N ARG A 187 -13.94 15.60 10.26
CA ARG A 187 -12.98 16.59 9.73
C ARG A 187 -11.78 16.80 10.63
N VAL A 188 -12.01 17.02 11.93
CA VAL A 188 -10.93 17.19 12.91
C VAL A 188 -10.06 15.94 12.97
N LEU A 189 -10.66 14.75 12.94
CA LEU A 189 -9.92 13.50 12.91
C LEU A 189 -9.06 13.38 11.66
N VAL A 190 -9.61 13.67 10.47
CA VAL A 190 -8.87 13.64 9.20
C VAL A 190 -7.74 14.67 9.18
N THR A 191 -7.94 15.89 9.69
CA THR A 191 -6.87 16.91 9.73
C THR A 191 -5.74 16.49 10.65
N VAL A 192 -6.05 16.01 11.86
CA VAL A 192 -5.05 15.48 12.80
C VAL A 192 -4.30 14.31 12.16
N CYS A 193 -5.03 13.40 11.51
CA CYS A 193 -4.42 12.27 10.81
C CYS A 193 -3.53 12.69 9.64
N TRP A 194 -3.95 13.69 8.87
CA TRP A 194 -3.19 14.19 7.75
C TRP A 194 -1.89 14.88 8.19
N VAL A 195 -1.96 15.76 9.20
CA VAL A 195 -0.79 16.50 9.72
C VAL A 195 0.27 15.55 10.29
N THR A 196 -0.17 14.59 11.09
CA THR A 196 0.72 13.57 11.68
C THR A 196 1.38 12.68 10.62
N HIS A 197 0.63 12.23 9.61
CA HIS A 197 1.20 11.52 8.46
C HIS A 197 2.21 12.38 7.70
N LEU A 198 1.95 13.68 7.54
CA LEU A 198 2.83 14.61 6.85
C LEU A 198 4.14 14.81 7.64
N ILE A 199 4.05 14.99 8.96
CA ILE A 199 5.23 15.06 9.85
C ILE A 199 6.05 13.78 9.75
N LEU A 200 5.40 12.61 9.82
CA LEU A 200 6.08 11.33 9.71
C LEU A 200 6.75 11.16 8.34
N ALA A 201 6.08 11.56 7.25
CA ALA A 201 6.67 11.55 5.91
C ALA A 201 7.93 12.44 5.83
N CYS A 202 7.87 13.65 6.38
CA CYS A 202 9.00 14.58 6.42
C CYS A 202 10.19 13.99 7.17
N ILE A 203 9.96 13.33 8.31
CA ILE A 203 11.00 12.63 9.08
C ILE A 203 11.61 11.51 8.24
N LEU A 204 10.79 10.65 7.62
CA LEU A 204 11.25 9.54 6.79
C LEU A 204 12.05 10.01 5.57
N ILE A 205 11.61 11.08 4.90
CA ILE A 205 12.31 11.66 3.73
C ILE A 205 13.65 12.26 4.15
N LYS A 206 13.69 12.96 5.30
CA LYS A 206 14.93 13.54 5.82
C LYS A 206 15.96 12.45 6.11
N LEU A 207 15.53 11.33 6.70
CA LEU A 207 16.38 10.17 6.99
C LEU A 207 16.84 9.46 5.70
N ASP A 208 15.95 9.17 4.74
CA ASP A 208 16.31 8.53 3.46
C ASP A 208 17.27 9.42 2.65
N LYS A 209 17.05 10.74 2.65
CA LYS A 209 17.93 11.72 1.97
C LYS A 209 19.31 11.78 2.64
N TRP A 210 19.36 11.82 3.97
CA TRP A 210 20.62 11.93 4.70
C TRP A 210 21.49 10.67 4.49
N ASN A 211 20.85 9.49 4.44
CA ASN A 211 21.52 8.23 4.17
C ASN A 211 22.04 8.12 2.72
N LYS A 212 21.37 8.72 1.73
CA LYS A 212 21.76 8.63 0.31
C LYS A 212 22.56 9.82 -0.24
N LEU A 213 22.84 10.83 0.59
CA LEU A 213 23.40 12.11 0.16
C LEU A 213 24.76 11.98 -0.56
N SER A 214 25.56 10.97 -0.25
CA SER A 214 26.89 10.80 -0.86
C SER A 214 26.92 9.93 -2.13
N GLU A 215 25.78 9.40 -2.59
CA GLU A 215 25.74 8.43 -3.70
C GLU A 215 24.95 8.94 -4.91
N VAL A 216 24.11 9.96 -4.72
CA VAL A 216 23.20 10.46 -5.76
C VAL A 216 23.90 11.53 -6.61
N ARG A 217 24.31 11.15 -7.82
CA ARG A 217 24.90 12.03 -8.85
C ARG A 217 23.96 13.13 -9.35
N SER A 218 22.63 12.95 -9.23
CA SER A 218 21.62 13.93 -9.66
C SER A 218 20.39 13.93 -8.73
N TRP A 219 20.10 15.08 -8.11
CA TRP A 219 18.95 15.23 -7.20
C TRP A 219 17.60 14.97 -7.87
N ALA A 220 17.47 15.29 -9.16
CA ALA A 220 16.22 15.15 -9.92
C ALA A 220 15.77 13.69 -10.05
N SER A 221 16.69 12.77 -10.34
CA SER A 221 16.35 11.34 -10.48
C SER A 221 15.93 10.73 -9.14
N TYR A 222 16.55 11.15 -8.03
CA TYR A 222 16.16 10.73 -6.69
C TYR A 222 14.75 11.19 -6.33
N VAL A 223 14.43 12.47 -6.56
CA VAL A 223 13.09 13.02 -6.30
C VAL A 223 12.04 12.30 -7.15
N LEU A 224 12.32 12.06 -8.42
CA LEU A 224 11.42 11.33 -9.32
C LEU A 224 11.17 9.90 -8.82
N GLN A 225 12.21 9.16 -8.45
CA GLN A 225 12.08 7.81 -7.91
C GLN A 225 11.28 7.78 -6.60
N MET A 226 11.51 8.75 -5.72
CA MET A 226 10.77 8.89 -4.47
C MET A 226 9.28 9.16 -4.71
N PHE A 227 8.97 10.05 -5.66
CA PHE A 227 7.60 10.38 -6.03
C PHE A 227 6.88 9.17 -6.62
N LEU A 228 7.50 8.47 -7.59
CA LEU A 228 6.92 7.30 -8.23
C LEU A 228 6.68 6.15 -7.24
N ARG A 229 7.61 5.91 -6.30
CA ARG A 229 7.47 4.87 -5.28
C ARG A 229 6.31 5.13 -4.31
N ASN A 230 5.98 6.39 -4.06
CA ASN A 230 4.99 6.80 -3.06
C ASN A 230 3.83 7.60 -3.70
N ILE A 231 3.51 7.34 -4.97
CA ILE A 231 2.54 8.15 -5.73
C ILE A 231 1.16 8.20 -5.07
N THR A 232 0.68 7.09 -4.51
CA THR A 232 -0.61 7.01 -3.81
C THR A 232 -0.63 7.87 -2.55
N MET A 233 0.49 7.92 -1.81
CA MET A 233 0.65 8.77 -0.63
C MET A 233 0.65 10.25 -0.99
N PHE A 234 1.36 10.64 -2.05
CA PHE A 234 1.39 12.03 -2.51
C PHE A 234 0.03 12.47 -3.05
N LEU A 235 -0.63 11.62 -3.85
CA LEU A 235 -1.99 11.86 -4.34
C LEU A 235 -2.95 12.07 -3.17
N ARG A 236 -2.91 11.19 -2.17
CA ARG A 236 -3.71 11.32 -0.94
C ARG A 236 -3.46 12.66 -0.24
N PHE A 237 -2.19 13.03 -0.03
CA PHE A 237 -1.87 14.28 0.66
C PHE A 237 -2.35 15.51 -0.11
N PHE A 238 -2.14 15.51 -1.43
CA PHE A 238 -2.58 16.59 -2.30
C PHE A 238 -4.10 16.72 -2.26
N CYS A 239 -4.84 15.64 -2.50
CA CYS A 239 -6.31 15.69 -2.52
C CYS A 239 -6.90 16.04 -1.15
N LEU A 240 -6.37 15.48 -0.05
CA LEU A 240 -6.80 15.85 1.30
C LEU A 240 -6.49 17.31 1.62
N PHE A 241 -5.34 17.84 1.19
CA PHE A 241 -5.02 19.25 1.37
C PHE A 241 -6.07 20.16 0.74
N PHE A 242 -6.46 19.90 -0.51
CA PHE A 242 -7.49 20.69 -1.19
C PHE A 242 -8.87 20.59 -0.51
N VAL A 243 -9.24 19.41 -0.05
CA VAL A 243 -10.54 19.17 0.61
C VAL A 243 -10.60 19.81 1.99
N LEU A 244 -9.49 19.81 2.73
CA LEU A 244 -9.37 20.35 4.08
C LEU A 244 -9.07 21.85 4.11
N LEU A 245 -8.62 22.45 3.00
CA LEU A 245 -8.19 23.84 2.94
C LEU A 245 -9.32 24.78 3.40
N PRO A 246 -9.14 25.52 4.50
CA PRO A 246 -10.03 26.59 4.86
C PRO A 246 -9.63 27.80 4.04
N PHE A 247 -10.18 27.95 2.82
CA PHE A 247 -10.05 29.25 2.16
C PHE A 247 -10.79 30.28 3.04
N PRO A 248 -10.14 31.41 3.40
CA PRO A 248 -10.68 32.39 4.35
C PRO A 248 -12.00 33.06 3.91
N TYR A 249 -12.47 32.79 2.69
CA TYR A 249 -13.72 33.31 2.15
C TYR A 249 -14.96 32.44 2.43
N PHE A 250 -14.81 31.25 3.03
CA PHE A 250 -15.93 30.29 3.16
C PHE A 250 -16.00 29.56 4.51
N TRP A 251 -15.86 30.27 5.63
CA TRP A 251 -16.08 29.66 6.95
C TRP A 251 -17.51 29.10 7.10
N HIS A 252 -18.49 29.75 6.47
CA HIS A 252 -19.89 29.33 6.42
C HIS A 252 -20.10 27.98 5.71
N ASP A 253 -19.44 27.75 4.57
CA ASP A 253 -19.53 26.47 3.85
C ASP A 253 -18.91 25.32 4.65
N ILE A 254 -17.87 25.62 5.43
CA ILE A 254 -17.29 24.63 6.35
C ILE A 254 -18.30 24.27 7.42
N MET A 255 -18.98 25.25 8.03
CA MET A 255 -19.98 25.00 9.07
C MET A 255 -21.20 24.22 8.56
N LEU A 256 -21.69 24.55 7.36
CA LEU A 256 -22.83 23.88 6.71
C LEU A 256 -22.45 22.59 5.96
N SER A 257 -21.16 22.24 5.95
CA SER A 257 -20.62 21.11 5.20
C SER A 257 -20.92 21.12 3.69
N LEU A 258 -21.08 22.31 3.11
CA LEU A 258 -21.26 22.50 1.68
C LEU A 258 -19.91 22.50 0.97
N LYS A 259 -19.84 21.85 -0.19
CA LYS A 259 -18.65 21.82 -1.04
C LYS A 259 -19.04 22.07 -2.49
N THR A 260 -18.24 22.88 -3.18
CA THR A 260 -18.37 23.01 -4.64
C THR A 260 -17.96 21.71 -5.33
N ASP A 261 -18.44 21.51 -6.55
CA ASP A 261 -18.26 20.26 -7.28
C ASP A 261 -16.78 19.89 -7.47
N THR A 262 -15.91 20.88 -7.65
CA THR A 262 -14.45 20.67 -7.76
C THR A 262 -13.87 20.07 -6.47
N PHE A 263 -14.24 20.59 -5.30
CA PHE A 263 -13.75 20.05 -4.03
C PHE A 263 -14.35 18.66 -3.73
N TRP A 264 -15.58 18.42 -4.16
CA TRP A 264 -16.19 17.10 -4.07
C TRP A 264 -15.42 16.07 -4.91
N GLN A 265 -15.06 16.41 -6.15
CA GLN A 265 -14.24 15.56 -7.01
C GLN A 265 -12.89 15.24 -6.37
N PHE A 266 -12.20 16.24 -5.79
CA PHE A 266 -10.98 15.98 -5.01
C PHE A 266 -11.24 15.12 -3.77
N GLY A 267 -12.40 15.26 -3.14
CA GLY A 267 -12.85 14.41 -2.03
C GLY A 267 -12.95 12.94 -2.42
N VAL A 268 -13.60 12.65 -3.55
CA VAL A 268 -13.73 11.28 -4.08
C VAL A 268 -12.34 10.68 -4.36
N VAL A 269 -11.46 11.43 -5.01
CA VAL A 269 -10.07 10.98 -5.27
C VAL A 269 -9.29 10.82 -3.96
N ALA A 270 -9.49 11.69 -2.98
CA ALA A 270 -8.84 11.58 -1.67
C ALA A 270 -9.24 10.31 -0.92
N VAL A 271 -10.53 9.93 -0.96
CA VAL A 271 -11.03 8.69 -0.36
C VAL A 271 -10.40 7.49 -1.07
N LEU A 272 -10.44 7.44 -2.40
CA LEU A 272 -9.82 6.35 -3.16
C LEU A 272 -8.32 6.24 -2.88
N ALA A 273 -7.59 7.37 -2.92
CA ALA A 273 -6.16 7.41 -2.64
C ALA A 273 -5.85 6.99 -1.20
N SER A 274 -6.75 7.25 -0.23
CA SER A 274 -6.59 6.82 1.16
C SER A 274 -6.67 5.29 1.29
N TRP A 275 -7.66 4.67 0.63
CA TRP A 275 -7.77 3.21 0.59
C TRP A 275 -6.62 2.56 -0.17
N LEU A 276 -6.21 3.11 -1.32
CA LEU A 276 -5.05 2.62 -2.07
C LEU A 276 -3.74 2.79 -1.29
N SER A 277 -3.59 3.88 -0.53
CA SER A 277 -2.46 4.08 0.38
C SER A 277 -2.44 3.02 1.47
N LEU A 278 -3.60 2.65 2.04
CA LEU A 278 -3.71 1.56 3.00
C LEU A 278 -3.27 0.22 2.39
N VAL A 279 -3.71 -0.11 1.17
CA VAL A 279 -3.25 -1.32 0.44
C VAL A 279 -1.73 -1.30 0.23
N ALA A 280 -1.16 -0.15 -0.12
CA ALA A 280 0.28 0.01 -0.23
C ALA A 280 1.01 -0.21 1.12
N THR A 281 0.40 0.21 2.23
CA THR A 281 0.94 -0.01 3.58
C THR A 281 0.81 -1.47 4.03
N LEU A 282 -0.30 -2.15 3.73
CA LEU A 282 -0.47 -3.59 3.94
C LEU A 282 0.65 -4.38 3.24
N ASN A 283 0.98 -3.99 2.01
CA ASN A 283 2.08 -4.59 1.26
C ASN A 283 3.47 -4.31 1.85
N LYS A 284 3.65 -3.37 2.77
CA LYS A 284 4.94 -3.18 3.46
C LYS A 284 5.13 -4.18 4.59
N ILE A 285 4.05 -4.65 5.22
CA ILE A 285 4.08 -5.58 6.35
C ILE A 285 4.42 -6.99 5.83
N PRO A 286 5.51 -7.64 6.31
CA PRO A 286 5.94 -8.94 5.81
C PRO A 286 4.85 -10.03 5.82
N ASN A 287 4.02 -10.07 6.87
CA ASN A 287 2.98 -11.09 7.03
C ASN A 287 1.71 -10.85 6.20
N LEU A 288 1.44 -9.60 5.81
CA LEU A 288 0.22 -9.22 5.06
C LEU A 288 0.50 -8.93 3.59
N ARG A 289 1.76 -9.04 3.17
CA ARG A 289 2.17 -8.76 1.80
C ARG A 289 1.69 -9.86 0.88
N VAL A 290 0.81 -9.48 -0.05
CA VAL A 290 0.34 -10.37 -1.13
C VAL A 290 1.01 -10.02 -2.46
N PHE A 291 1.28 -8.73 -2.67
CA PHE A 291 1.81 -8.24 -3.94
C PHE A 291 3.34 -8.14 -3.92
N MET A 292 3.97 -8.46 -5.06
CA MET A 292 5.40 -8.24 -5.27
C MET A 292 5.69 -6.73 -5.24
N PRO A 293 6.80 -6.29 -4.60
CA PRO A 293 7.23 -4.90 -4.72
C PRO A 293 7.49 -4.53 -6.18
N ILE A 294 6.73 -3.57 -6.71
CA ILE A 294 6.91 -3.08 -8.07
C ILE A 294 8.22 -2.29 -8.12
N THR A 295 9.24 -2.84 -8.77
CA THR A 295 10.47 -2.10 -9.04
C THR A 295 10.23 -1.08 -10.14
N LEU A 296 10.91 0.07 -10.08
CA LEU A 296 10.76 1.11 -11.11
C LEU A 296 11.13 0.58 -12.50
N SER A 297 12.16 -0.26 -12.60
CA SER A 297 12.58 -0.89 -13.86
C SER A 297 11.48 -1.76 -14.45
N PHE A 298 10.79 -2.56 -13.60
CA PHE A 298 9.64 -3.35 -14.02
C PHE A 298 8.48 -2.45 -14.48
N ALA A 299 8.15 -1.41 -13.70
CA ALA A 299 7.09 -0.47 -14.05
C ALA A 299 7.33 0.24 -15.39
N LEU A 300 8.57 0.69 -15.65
CA LEU A 300 8.92 1.35 -16.92
C LEU A 300 8.85 0.37 -18.10
N ASN A 301 9.29 -0.87 -17.92
CA ASN A 301 9.17 -1.89 -18.97
C ASN A 301 7.71 -2.25 -19.26
N TYR A 302 6.88 -2.33 -18.21
CA TYR A 302 5.45 -2.53 -18.35
C TYR A 302 4.77 -1.34 -19.05
N LEU A 303 5.14 -0.11 -18.70
CA LEU A 303 4.63 1.10 -19.36
C LEU A 303 4.99 1.14 -20.85
N LYS A 304 6.18 0.68 -21.25
CA LYS A 304 6.52 0.54 -22.68
C LYS A 304 5.54 -0.38 -23.39
N LEU A 305 5.21 -1.54 -22.81
CA LEU A 305 4.21 -2.45 -23.39
C LEU A 305 2.83 -1.75 -23.48
N LEU A 306 2.39 -1.11 -22.41
CA LEU A 306 1.12 -0.37 -22.39
C LEU A 306 1.08 0.74 -23.43
N MET A 307 2.18 1.43 -23.70
CA MET A 307 2.21 2.46 -24.75
C MET A 307 1.91 1.88 -26.15
N HIS A 308 2.44 0.69 -26.47
CA HIS A 308 2.13 0.04 -27.76
C HIS A 308 0.65 -0.32 -27.85
N ILE A 309 0.09 -0.88 -26.77
CA ILE A 309 -1.35 -1.19 -26.68
C ILE A 309 -2.19 0.08 -26.81
N ALA A 310 -1.80 1.17 -26.13
CA ALA A 310 -2.51 2.45 -26.18
C ALA A 310 -2.53 3.06 -27.58
N PHE A 311 -1.46 2.94 -28.37
CA PHE A 311 -1.46 3.40 -29.77
C PHE A 311 -2.40 2.59 -30.66
N ILE A 312 -2.50 1.27 -30.45
CA ILE A 312 -3.47 0.42 -31.17
C ILE A 312 -4.89 0.86 -30.82
N ILE A 313 -5.19 1.04 -29.54
CA ILE A 313 -6.51 1.51 -29.07
C ILE A 313 -6.84 2.87 -29.66
N LEU A 314 -5.89 3.81 -29.65
CA LEU A 314 -6.08 5.15 -30.19
C LEU A 314 -6.38 5.10 -31.69
N ALA A 315 -5.66 4.28 -32.47
CA ALA A 315 -5.90 4.14 -33.90
C ALA A 315 -7.33 3.62 -34.19
N PHE A 316 -7.78 2.61 -33.45
CA PHE A 316 -9.14 2.09 -33.58
C PHE A 316 -10.20 3.06 -33.07
N ALA A 317 -9.96 3.74 -31.95
CA ALA A 317 -10.89 4.71 -31.39
C ALA A 317 -11.12 5.91 -32.33
N VAL A 318 -10.05 6.42 -32.97
CA VAL A 318 -10.17 7.47 -33.99
C VAL A 318 -10.93 6.94 -35.21
N SER A 319 -10.67 5.71 -35.63
CA SER A 319 -11.38 5.09 -36.75
C SER A 319 -12.89 4.95 -36.45
N PHE A 320 -13.24 4.42 -35.27
CA PHE A 320 -14.64 4.28 -34.86
C PHE A 320 -15.31 5.63 -34.60
N HIS A 321 -14.59 6.65 -34.13
CA HIS A 321 -15.13 8.01 -34.02
C HIS A 321 -15.62 8.52 -35.39
N PHE A 322 -14.84 8.32 -36.46
CA PHE A 322 -15.25 8.75 -37.80
C PHE A 322 -16.35 7.88 -38.41
N LEU A 323 -16.36 6.57 -38.15
CA LEU A 323 -17.36 5.65 -38.74
C LEU A 323 -18.69 5.61 -37.97
N LEU A 324 -18.64 5.77 -36.65
CA LEU A 324 -19.78 5.61 -35.73
C LEU A 324 -20.14 6.90 -35.01
N GLY A 325 -19.62 8.06 -35.42
CA GLY A 325 -19.77 9.34 -34.71
C GLY A 325 -21.22 9.82 -34.49
N TYR A 326 -22.20 9.27 -35.23
CA TYR A 326 -23.62 9.49 -35.01
C TYR A 326 -24.15 8.83 -33.73
N ASN A 327 -23.49 7.78 -33.24
CA ASN A 327 -23.82 7.14 -31.98
C ASN A 327 -23.25 7.96 -30.81
N LYS A 328 -24.03 8.15 -29.74
CA LYS A 328 -23.61 8.87 -28.53
C LYS A 328 -22.29 8.33 -27.95
N ALA A 329 -22.04 7.03 -28.04
CA ALA A 329 -20.82 6.38 -27.54
C ALA A 329 -19.55 6.81 -28.32
N PHE A 330 -19.70 7.25 -29.57
CA PHE A 330 -18.60 7.68 -30.44
C PHE A 330 -18.69 9.16 -30.83
N SER A 331 -19.64 9.91 -30.25
CA SER A 331 -19.88 11.32 -30.55
C SER A 331 -18.65 12.22 -30.40
N ASN A 332 -17.80 11.91 -29.41
CA ASN A 332 -16.54 12.61 -29.16
C ASN A 332 -15.39 11.61 -29.11
N LEU A 333 -14.17 12.08 -29.42
CA LEU A 333 -12.97 11.25 -29.40
C LEU A 333 -12.71 10.63 -28.01
N TRP A 334 -12.99 11.38 -26.93
CA TRP A 334 -12.84 10.88 -25.56
C TRP A 334 -13.77 9.71 -25.24
N TYR A 335 -15.04 9.79 -25.64
CA TYR A 335 -16.00 8.70 -25.45
C TYR A 335 -15.66 7.50 -26.34
N SER A 336 -15.23 7.76 -27.58
CA SER A 336 -14.76 6.72 -28.51
C SER A 336 -13.57 5.94 -27.93
N LEU A 337 -12.62 6.62 -27.29
CA LEU A 337 -11.48 6.00 -26.62
C LEU A 337 -11.92 5.08 -25.47
N ILE A 338 -12.80 5.57 -24.60
CA ILE A 338 -13.32 4.79 -23.48
C ILE A 338 -14.12 3.58 -23.99
N LYS A 339 -14.99 3.76 -25.00
CA LYS A 339 -15.77 2.66 -25.57
C LYS A 339 -14.87 1.61 -26.23
N THR A 340 -13.84 2.04 -26.95
CA THR A 340 -12.86 1.13 -27.57
C THR A 340 -12.00 0.39 -26.53
N LEU A 341 -11.67 1.03 -25.40
CA LEU A 341 -11.04 0.38 -24.25
C LEU A 341 -11.94 -0.71 -23.65
N VAL A 342 -13.23 -0.41 -23.46
CA VAL A 342 -14.21 -1.38 -22.95
C VAL A 342 -14.37 -2.55 -23.93
N TRP A 343 -14.43 -2.26 -25.24
CA TRP A 343 -14.46 -3.27 -26.29
C TRP A 343 -13.21 -4.17 -26.28
N MET A 344 -12.03 -3.64 -25.98
CA MET A 344 -10.82 -4.45 -25.80
C MET A 344 -10.93 -5.46 -24.63
N LEU A 345 -11.68 -5.13 -23.58
CA LEU A 345 -11.90 -6.01 -22.44
C LEU A 345 -12.93 -7.13 -22.72
N GLY A 346 -13.58 -7.13 -23.89
CA GLY A 346 -14.46 -8.18 -24.36
C GLY A 346 -15.95 -7.85 -24.33
N ASP A 347 -16.35 -6.70 -23.80
CA ASP A 347 -17.74 -6.23 -23.87
C ASP A 347 -18.00 -5.52 -25.20
N LEU A 348 -18.18 -6.30 -26.27
CA LEU A 348 -18.25 -5.78 -27.64
C LEU A 348 -19.62 -5.15 -27.99
N GLY A 349 -20.72 -5.64 -27.42
CA GLY A 349 -22.08 -5.10 -27.64
C GLY A 349 -22.41 -4.82 -29.12
N TYR A 350 -22.18 -5.79 -30.01
CA TYR A 350 -22.29 -5.61 -31.46
C TYR A 350 -23.72 -5.24 -31.89
N ASP A 351 -24.72 -5.93 -31.35
CA ASP A 351 -26.12 -5.76 -31.75
C ASP A 351 -26.60 -4.32 -31.49
N ASP A 352 -26.30 -3.80 -30.30
CA ASP A 352 -26.68 -2.45 -29.89
C ASP A 352 -26.04 -1.34 -30.76
N MET A 353 -24.90 -1.64 -31.41
CA MET A 353 -24.07 -0.63 -32.07
C MET A 353 -24.13 -0.71 -33.60
N PHE A 354 -24.33 -1.90 -34.16
CA PHE A 354 -24.30 -2.14 -35.60
C PHE A 354 -25.64 -2.62 -36.16
N LEU A 355 -26.53 -3.16 -35.33
CA LEU A 355 -27.85 -3.68 -35.74
C LEU A 355 -29.02 -2.80 -35.27
N GLN A 356 -28.76 -1.61 -34.74
CA GLN A 356 -29.81 -0.71 -34.28
C GLN A 356 -30.64 -0.18 -35.47
N GLU A 357 -31.92 -0.56 -35.52
CA GLU A 357 -32.85 -0.20 -36.61
C GLU A 357 -33.07 1.32 -36.72
N ASP A 358 -33.07 2.03 -35.60
CA ASP A 358 -33.34 3.47 -35.54
C ASP A 358 -32.15 4.35 -35.97
N SER A 359 -30.92 3.83 -35.92
CA SER A 359 -29.70 4.58 -36.22
C SER A 359 -28.59 3.68 -36.75
N PRO A 360 -28.75 3.11 -37.96
CA PRO A 360 -27.72 2.27 -38.55
C PRO A 360 -26.45 3.06 -38.86
N PRO A 361 -25.27 2.42 -38.82
CA PRO A 361 -24.02 3.07 -39.18
C PRO A 361 -24.06 3.52 -40.66
N PRO A 362 -23.58 4.72 -40.99
CA PRO A 362 -23.64 5.28 -42.34
C PRO A 362 -22.85 4.46 -43.38
N PHE A 363 -21.79 3.78 -42.94
CA PHE A 363 -20.92 2.95 -43.78
C PHE A 363 -20.87 1.49 -43.26
N PRO A 364 -21.98 0.73 -43.32
CA PRO A 364 -22.12 -0.54 -42.59
C PRO A 364 -21.07 -1.57 -43.02
N VAL A 365 -20.76 -1.67 -44.32
CA VAL A 365 -19.74 -2.60 -44.81
C VAL A 365 -18.36 -2.26 -44.27
N GLN A 366 -17.96 -0.99 -44.36
CA GLN A 366 -16.65 -0.54 -43.88
C GLN A 366 -16.52 -0.66 -42.35
N SER A 367 -17.56 -0.28 -41.61
CA SER A 367 -17.60 -0.37 -40.15
C SER A 367 -17.46 -1.81 -39.68
N ASN A 368 -18.16 -2.75 -40.33
CA ASN A 368 -18.08 -4.17 -40.01
C ASN A 368 -16.72 -4.78 -40.36
N ILE A 369 -16.11 -4.40 -41.49
CA ILE A 369 -14.76 -4.86 -41.85
C ILE A 369 -13.74 -4.38 -40.80
N ILE A 370 -13.75 -3.09 -40.45
CA ILE A 370 -12.83 -2.54 -39.44
C ILE A 370 -13.07 -3.19 -38.07
N PHE A 371 -14.34 -3.45 -37.71
CA PHE A 371 -14.68 -4.13 -36.46
C PHE A 371 -14.14 -5.56 -36.42
N VAL A 372 -14.28 -6.34 -37.50
CA VAL A 372 -13.71 -7.70 -37.58
C VAL A 372 -12.17 -7.67 -37.48
N VAL A 373 -11.52 -6.70 -38.13
CA VAL A 373 -10.06 -6.50 -38.00
C VAL A 373 -9.69 -6.17 -36.56
N PHE A 374 -10.44 -5.29 -35.90
CA PHE A 374 -10.24 -4.92 -34.49
C PHE A 374 -10.35 -6.15 -33.56
N VAL A 375 -11.42 -6.94 -33.70
CA VAL A 375 -11.63 -8.18 -32.92
C VAL A 375 -10.51 -9.18 -33.18
N THR A 376 -10.05 -9.31 -34.42
CA THR A 376 -8.94 -10.21 -34.78
C THR A 376 -7.63 -9.77 -34.14
N ILE A 377 -7.33 -8.46 -34.14
CA ILE A 377 -6.11 -7.91 -33.52
C ILE A 377 -6.16 -8.04 -32.00
N ILE A 378 -7.28 -7.74 -31.34
CA ILE A 378 -7.42 -7.91 -29.90
C ILE A 378 -7.38 -9.38 -29.50
N GLY A 379 -8.08 -10.25 -30.25
CA GLY A 379 -8.04 -11.69 -30.04
C GLY A 379 -6.63 -12.24 -30.19
N GLY A 380 -5.91 -11.81 -31.23
CA GLY A 380 -4.50 -12.15 -31.43
C GLY A 380 -3.58 -11.61 -30.32
N LEU A 381 -3.81 -10.39 -29.84
CA LEU A 381 -3.08 -9.80 -28.72
C LEU A 381 -3.32 -10.59 -27.42
N ALA A 382 -4.59 -10.87 -27.10
CA ALA A 382 -4.97 -11.65 -25.93
C ALA A 382 -4.40 -13.07 -26.00
N PHE A 383 -4.52 -13.72 -27.16
CA PHE A 383 -3.94 -15.03 -27.40
C PHE A 383 -2.43 -15.04 -27.26
N ASN A 384 -1.72 -14.04 -27.80
CA ASN A 384 -0.29 -13.89 -27.61
C ASN A 384 0.09 -13.66 -26.13
N ILE A 385 -0.71 -12.92 -25.36
CA ILE A 385 -0.47 -12.72 -23.92
C ILE A 385 -0.71 -14.03 -23.16
N ILE A 386 -1.78 -14.78 -23.48
CA ILE A 386 -2.14 -16.04 -22.82
C ILE A 386 -1.14 -17.15 -23.18
N LEU A 387 -0.77 -17.30 -24.45
CA LEU A 387 0.22 -18.30 -24.88
C LEU A 387 1.63 -17.99 -24.38
N LYS A 388 1.96 -16.71 -24.27
CA LYS A 388 3.20 -16.28 -23.62
C LYS A 388 3.11 -16.40 -22.09
N ASN A 389 1.97 -16.83 -21.53
CA ASN A 389 1.87 -17.08 -20.11
C ASN A 389 2.65 -18.36 -19.76
N PRO A 390 3.79 -18.22 -19.09
CA PRO A 390 4.79 -19.25 -19.02
C PRO A 390 4.58 -20.04 -17.73
N ASN A 391 3.85 -21.15 -17.78
CA ASN A 391 3.81 -22.04 -16.62
C ASN A 391 5.23 -22.43 -16.16
N ASP A 392 6.20 -22.46 -17.08
CA ASP A 392 7.62 -22.72 -16.78
C ASP A 392 8.40 -21.50 -16.22
N GLN A 393 8.11 -20.25 -16.63
CA GLN A 393 8.78 -19.08 -16.01
C GLN A 393 8.08 -18.61 -14.72
N LEU A 394 6.95 -19.21 -14.36
CA LEU A 394 6.25 -18.89 -13.12
C LEU A 394 7.10 -19.23 -11.90
N GLU A 395 7.88 -20.31 -11.95
CA GLU A 395 8.81 -20.68 -10.88
C GLU A 395 9.94 -19.66 -10.73
N ASP A 396 10.55 -19.23 -11.84
CA ASP A 396 11.58 -18.17 -11.84
C ASP A 396 11.01 -16.85 -11.30
N ILE A 397 9.79 -16.47 -11.72
CA ILE A 397 9.11 -15.27 -11.24
C ILE A 397 8.78 -15.38 -9.75
N ARG A 398 8.40 -16.56 -9.26
CA ARG A 398 8.16 -16.81 -7.83
C ARG A 398 9.44 -16.69 -7.01
N ALA A 399 10.54 -17.31 -7.43
CA ALA A 399 11.83 -17.19 -6.76
C ALA A 399 12.30 -15.73 -6.71
N LEU A 400 12.10 -15.00 -7.82
CA LEU A 400 12.40 -13.58 -7.89
C LEU A 400 11.45 -12.74 -7.01
N ALA A 401 10.17 -13.12 -6.91
CA ALA A 401 9.20 -12.48 -6.04
C ALA A 401 9.62 -12.62 -4.57
N GLU A 402 9.98 -13.82 -4.13
CA GLU A 402 10.45 -14.07 -2.77
C GLU A 402 11.68 -13.22 -2.43
N PHE A 403 12.62 -13.11 -3.37
CA PHE A 403 13.78 -12.25 -3.23
C PHE A 403 13.40 -10.78 -3.05
N TYR A 404 12.59 -10.23 -3.96
CA TYR A 404 12.13 -8.84 -3.84
C TYR A 404 11.30 -8.61 -2.58
N GLN A 405 10.55 -9.62 -2.14
CA GLN A 405 9.82 -9.55 -0.89
C GLN A 405 10.77 -9.45 0.32
N ALA A 406 11.79 -10.31 0.39
CA ALA A 406 12.80 -10.27 1.44
C ALA A 406 13.58 -8.94 1.42
N GLU A 407 13.98 -8.46 0.24
CA GLU A 407 14.65 -7.16 0.06
C GLU A 407 13.76 -6.00 0.54
N GLY A 408 12.48 -6.00 0.16
CA GLY A 408 11.54 -4.97 0.57
C GLY A 408 11.32 -4.95 2.09
N ALA A 409 11.22 -6.12 2.72
CA ALA A 409 11.12 -6.24 4.18
C ALA A 409 12.39 -5.72 4.88
N LEU A 410 13.56 -6.12 4.39
CA LEU A 410 14.85 -5.66 4.89
C LEU A 410 14.95 -4.13 4.82
N LYS A 411 14.65 -3.52 3.67
CA LYS A 411 14.71 -2.06 3.48
C LYS A 411 13.81 -1.31 4.47
N VAL A 412 12.58 -1.79 4.68
CA VAL A 412 11.63 -1.17 5.63
C VAL A 412 12.13 -1.32 7.07
N ILE A 413 12.63 -2.49 7.45
CA ILE A 413 13.15 -2.75 8.80
C ILE A 413 14.39 -1.91 9.09
N LEU A 414 15.33 -1.81 8.15
CA LEU A 414 16.52 -0.97 8.29
C LEU A 414 16.15 0.52 8.40
N LEU A 415 15.15 0.97 7.64
CA LEU A 415 14.63 2.33 7.77
C LEU A 415 14.07 2.58 9.18
N ILE A 416 13.29 1.65 9.72
CA ILE A 416 12.75 1.76 11.09
C ILE A 416 13.87 1.76 12.14
N ASP A 417 14.90 0.94 11.96
CA ASP A 417 16.08 0.90 12.85
C ASP A 417 16.81 2.24 12.92
N ASP A 418 16.93 2.92 11.78
CA ASP A 418 17.55 4.24 11.70
C ASP A 418 16.63 5.33 12.29
N CYS A 419 15.32 5.20 12.12
CA CYS A 419 14.33 6.11 12.73
C CYS A 419 14.28 5.99 14.26
N VAL A 420 14.46 4.77 14.79
CA VAL A 420 14.22 4.45 16.20
C VAL A 420 15.40 3.68 16.81
N PRO A 421 16.58 4.32 16.94
CA PRO A 421 17.80 3.65 17.40
C PRO A 421 17.72 3.20 18.87
N SER A 422 16.90 3.84 19.69
CA SER A 422 16.70 3.49 21.11
C SER A 422 16.05 2.11 21.26
N PHE A 423 15.04 1.80 20.46
CA PHE A 423 14.36 0.50 20.46
C PHE A 423 15.30 -0.59 19.93
N ARG A 424 16.00 -0.35 18.82
CA ARG A 424 17.05 -1.26 18.33
C ARG A 424 18.06 -1.62 19.44
N ARG A 425 18.58 -0.61 20.15
CA ARG A 425 19.53 -0.83 21.26
C ARG A 425 18.91 -1.64 22.40
N LYS A 426 17.66 -1.38 22.79
CA LYS A 426 16.96 -2.08 23.88
C LYS A 426 16.74 -3.56 23.57
N TYR A 427 16.21 -3.88 22.38
CA TYR A 427 15.92 -5.27 21.98
C TYR A 427 17.21 -6.09 21.84
N ALA A 428 18.25 -5.50 21.26
CA ALA A 428 19.54 -6.17 21.22
C ALA A 428 20.19 -6.33 22.62
N ARG A 429 19.64 -5.69 23.68
CA ARG A 429 20.17 -5.72 25.07
C ARG A 429 19.57 -6.91 25.78
N GLN A 430 18.26 -7.05 25.63
CA GLN A 430 17.47 -8.17 26.09
C GLN A 430 17.93 -9.49 25.47
N GLU A 431 18.26 -9.51 24.17
CA GLU A 431 18.80 -10.68 23.48
C GLU A 431 20.10 -11.19 24.09
N ASN A 432 21.04 -10.28 24.37
CA ASN A 432 22.32 -10.64 24.99
C ASN A 432 22.14 -11.22 26.40
N GLU A 433 21.15 -10.74 27.14
CA GLU A 433 20.84 -11.30 28.46
C GLU A 433 20.18 -12.69 28.37
N ILE A 434 19.35 -12.95 27.35
CA ILE A 434 18.79 -14.29 27.10
C ILE A 434 19.89 -15.26 26.68
N MET A 435 20.74 -14.88 25.73
CA MET A 435 21.86 -15.71 25.27
C MET A 435 22.82 -16.04 26.41
N LYS A 436 23.17 -15.06 27.28
CA LYS A 436 23.98 -15.31 28.49
C LYS A 436 23.31 -16.24 29.50
N LYS A 437 21.97 -16.26 29.58
CA LYS A 437 21.23 -17.19 30.45
C LYS A 437 21.22 -18.60 29.87
N VAL A 438 20.96 -18.74 28.57
CA VAL A 438 20.99 -20.02 27.85
C VAL A 438 22.40 -20.63 27.89
N PHE A 439 23.44 -19.84 27.64
CA PHE A 439 24.84 -20.31 27.71
C PHE A 439 25.25 -20.77 29.12
N ARG A 440 24.64 -20.20 30.17
CA ARG A 440 24.84 -20.65 31.56
C ARG A 440 24.10 -21.93 31.91
N LEU A 441 23.07 -22.30 31.15
CA LEU A 441 22.24 -23.48 31.38
C LEU A 441 22.72 -24.71 30.62
N VAL A 442 23.58 -24.57 29.61
CA VAL A 442 24.19 -25.69 28.88
C VAL A 442 25.45 -26.16 29.63
N PRO A 443 25.46 -27.35 30.25
CA PRO A 443 26.67 -27.92 30.85
C PRO A 443 27.59 -28.43 29.73
N GLY A 444 28.81 -27.90 29.65
CA GLY A 444 29.79 -28.28 28.61
C GLY A 444 30.06 -27.20 27.55
N GLY A 445 29.99 -25.92 27.94
CA GLY A 445 30.28 -24.80 27.05
C GLY A 445 31.66 -24.92 26.39
N VAL A 446 31.66 -25.18 25.08
CA VAL A 446 32.82 -24.96 24.21
C VAL A 446 33.12 -23.47 24.23
N ARG A 447 34.13 -23.08 25.01
CA ARG A 447 34.79 -21.78 24.92
C ARG A 447 35.44 -21.71 23.55
N TYR A 448 34.82 -20.99 22.61
CA TYR A 448 35.54 -20.48 21.45
C TYR A 448 36.47 -19.36 21.92
N SER A 449 37.58 -19.72 22.56
CA SER A 449 38.78 -18.88 22.53
C SER A 449 39.24 -18.83 21.08
N SER A 450 39.46 -17.62 20.60
CA SER A 450 40.06 -17.29 19.31
C SER A 450 40.92 -18.42 18.73
N LEU A 451 40.56 -18.92 17.55
CA LEU A 451 41.50 -19.60 16.66
C LEU A 451 42.56 -18.56 16.25
N SER A 452 43.50 -18.30 17.13
CA SER A 452 44.81 -17.84 16.75
C SER A 452 45.45 -18.98 15.98
N ASN A 453 45.95 -18.68 14.79
CA ASN A 453 46.80 -19.55 14.00
C ASN A 453 47.90 -20.16 14.88
N GLN A 454 47.69 -21.40 15.33
CA GLN A 454 48.74 -22.33 15.69
C GLN A 454 48.61 -23.51 14.73
N PRO A 455 49.73 -24.00 14.16
CA PRO A 455 49.69 -25.14 13.27
C PRO A 455 49.18 -26.36 14.06
N ARG A 456 47.98 -26.83 13.71
CA ARG A 456 47.40 -28.06 14.27
C ARG A 456 48.28 -29.25 13.92
N SER A 457 48.56 -30.10 14.91
CA SER A 457 49.23 -31.38 14.68
C SER A 457 48.31 -32.32 13.90
N SER A 458 48.87 -33.06 12.95
CA SER A 458 48.16 -33.96 12.03
C SER A 458 47.23 -34.98 12.71
N SER A 459 47.46 -35.32 13.97
CA SER A 459 46.63 -36.27 14.73
C SER A 459 45.25 -35.73 15.15
N GLU A 460 45.07 -34.41 15.30
CA GLU A 460 43.76 -33.83 15.66
C GLU A 460 42.84 -33.66 14.45
N GLU A 461 43.41 -33.53 13.25
CA GLU A 461 42.64 -33.42 12.01
C GLU A 461 42.05 -34.78 11.62
N ASP A 462 42.80 -35.86 11.84
CA ASP A 462 42.35 -37.25 11.63
C ASP A 462 41.22 -37.64 12.60
N ASN A 463 41.32 -37.27 13.89
CA ASN A 463 40.26 -37.62 14.86
C ASN A 463 38.94 -36.89 14.58
N ASN A 464 39.00 -35.61 14.22
CA ASN A 464 37.80 -34.83 13.89
C ASN A 464 37.16 -35.28 12.57
N THR A 465 37.95 -35.72 11.59
CA THR A 465 37.42 -36.30 10.34
C THR A 465 36.79 -37.67 10.56
N ILE A 466 37.36 -38.51 11.44
CA ILE A 466 36.76 -39.80 11.83
C ILE A 466 35.41 -39.59 12.55
N GLU A 467 35.31 -38.60 13.44
CA GLU A 467 34.06 -38.30 14.14
C GLU A 467 32.98 -37.73 13.19
N ALA A 468 33.37 -36.87 12.26
CA ALA A 468 32.49 -36.36 11.21
C ALA A 468 31.99 -37.46 10.26
N LEU A 469 32.84 -38.44 9.91
CA LEU A 469 32.45 -39.58 9.10
C LEU A 469 31.45 -40.48 9.82
N LYS A 470 31.65 -40.75 11.12
CA LYS A 470 30.69 -41.51 11.94
C LYS A 470 29.33 -40.81 12.06
N LEU A 471 29.32 -39.49 12.23
CA LEU A 471 28.08 -38.70 12.27
C LEU A 471 27.35 -38.71 10.93
N LYS A 472 28.10 -38.68 9.82
CA LYS A 472 27.53 -38.76 8.48
C LYS A 472 26.87 -40.13 8.24
N GLU A 473 27.53 -41.21 8.62
CA GLU A 473 27.00 -42.57 8.51
C GLU A 473 25.74 -42.77 9.37
N GLN A 474 25.73 -42.22 10.60
CA GLN A 474 24.53 -42.22 11.44
C GLN A 474 23.36 -41.45 10.82
N ASN A 475 23.63 -40.31 10.19
CA ASN A 475 22.60 -39.52 9.51
C ASN A 475 22.06 -40.24 8.26
N GLU A 476 22.90 -40.92 7.49
CA GLU A 476 22.45 -41.71 6.32
C GLU A 476 21.53 -42.86 6.77
N GLN A 477 21.87 -43.57 7.86
CA GLN A 477 20.99 -44.61 8.43
C GLN A 477 19.66 -44.06 8.97
N LEU A 478 19.66 -42.83 9.50
CA LEU A 478 18.44 -42.16 9.94
C LEU A 478 17.54 -41.78 8.77
N ILE A 479 18.12 -41.30 7.66
CA ILE A 479 17.38 -40.97 6.44
C ILE A 479 16.72 -42.23 5.87
N GLU A 480 17.45 -43.35 5.78
CA GLU A 480 16.91 -44.62 5.30
C GLU A 480 15.74 -45.13 6.17
N LYS A 481 15.80 -44.93 7.50
CA LYS A 481 14.69 -45.26 8.40
C LYS A 481 13.47 -44.37 8.17
N ILE A 482 13.67 -43.09 7.87
CA ILE A 482 12.58 -42.15 7.57
C ILE A 482 11.90 -42.52 6.26
N ASP A 483 12.67 -42.87 5.23
CA ASP A 483 12.14 -43.28 3.93
C ASP A 483 11.30 -44.57 4.05
N ASN A 484 11.80 -45.56 4.79
CA ASN A 484 11.05 -46.79 5.07
C ASN A 484 9.73 -46.50 5.81
N LEU A 485 9.76 -45.62 6.83
CA LEU A 485 8.54 -45.21 7.54
C LEU A 485 7.56 -44.46 6.65
N GLN A 486 8.04 -43.59 5.74
CA GLN A 486 7.18 -42.92 4.77
C GLN A 486 6.52 -43.92 3.82
N GLN A 487 7.26 -44.94 3.38
CA GLN A 487 6.75 -45.97 2.49
C GLN A 487 5.67 -46.82 3.19
N ASP A 488 5.88 -47.19 4.44
CA ASP A 488 4.88 -47.89 5.26
C ASP A 488 3.60 -47.06 5.45
N LEU A 489 3.74 -45.75 5.67
CA LEU A 489 2.62 -44.83 5.85
C LEU A 489 1.81 -44.66 4.55
N GLN A 490 2.48 -44.62 3.40
CA GLN A 490 1.82 -44.62 2.08
C GLN A 490 1.10 -45.93 1.80
N ASP A 491 1.66 -47.06 2.23
CA ASP A 491 1.04 -48.37 2.08
C ASP A 491 -0.18 -48.52 2.99
N LEU A 492 -0.11 -47.99 4.22
CA LEU A 492 -1.24 -47.91 5.14
C LEU A 492 -2.35 -47.03 4.58
N SER A 493 -2.00 -45.87 4.04
CA SER A 493 -2.95 -44.95 3.38
C SER A 493 -3.66 -45.62 2.20
N ARG A 494 -2.91 -46.34 1.34
CA ARG A 494 -3.51 -47.13 0.25
C ARG A 494 -4.47 -48.20 0.76
N LYS A 495 -4.10 -48.93 1.82
CA LYS A 495 -4.95 -49.95 2.45
C LYS A 495 -6.24 -49.35 3.02
N VAL A 496 -6.16 -48.19 3.68
CA VAL A 496 -7.32 -47.46 4.20
C VAL A 496 -8.24 -47.01 3.06
N ILE A 497 -7.69 -46.46 1.97
CA ILE A 497 -8.48 -46.06 0.79
C ILE A 497 -9.18 -47.27 0.16
N THR A 498 -8.49 -48.41 0.01
CA THR A 498 -9.13 -49.64 -0.49
C THR A 498 -10.20 -50.18 0.46
N PHE A 499 -10.02 -50.05 1.77
CA PHE A 499 -11.02 -50.48 2.76
C PHE A 499 -12.28 -49.60 2.72
N ILE A 500 -12.11 -48.28 2.59
CA ILE A 500 -13.20 -47.31 2.42
C ILE A 500 -13.98 -47.60 1.13
N ASN A 501 -13.28 -47.87 0.02
CA ASN A 501 -13.92 -48.16 -1.26
C ASN A 501 -14.63 -49.53 -1.28
N ALA A 502 -14.24 -50.48 -0.42
CA ALA A 502 -14.87 -51.80 -0.31
C ALA A 502 -16.13 -51.81 0.58
N HIS A 503 -16.39 -50.76 1.37
CA HIS A 503 -17.56 -50.64 2.25
C HIS A 503 -18.30 -49.30 2.04
N PRO A 504 -19.04 -49.13 0.94
CA PRO A 504 -19.73 -47.88 0.64
C PRO A 504 -20.93 -47.57 1.56
N GLU A 505 -21.45 -48.55 2.31
CA GLU A 505 -22.67 -48.40 3.12
C GLU A 505 -22.49 -47.63 4.44
N THR A 506 -21.25 -47.27 4.83
CA THR A 506 -21.00 -46.48 6.05
C THR A 506 -20.91 -44.97 5.82
N ASN A 507 -21.00 -44.49 4.57
CA ASN A 507 -20.79 -43.08 4.23
C ASN A 507 -22.05 -42.19 4.29
N THR A 508 -23.17 -42.67 4.84
CA THR A 508 -24.40 -41.86 4.96
C THR A 508 -24.61 -41.20 6.31
N ASN A 509 -23.70 -41.30 7.29
CA ASN A 509 -23.88 -40.65 8.61
C ASN A 509 -22.60 -40.09 9.23
N ILE A 510 -21.83 -39.26 8.49
CA ILE A 510 -20.92 -38.26 9.08
C ILE A 510 -21.08 -36.94 8.34
#